data_AF-A0AA35R3Y9-F1
#
_entry.id   AF-A0AA35R3Y9-F1
#
_cell.length_a   1.000
_cell.length_b   1.000
_cell.length_c   1.000
_cell.angle_alpha   90.00
_cell.angle_beta   90.00
_cell.angle_gamma   90.00
#
_symmetry.space_group_name_H-M   'P 1'
#
loop_
_entity.id
_entity.type
_entity.pdbx_description
1 polymer ?
#
loop_
_entity_poly.entity_id
_entity_poly.type
_entity_poly.pdbx_seq_one_letter_code
_entity_poly.pdbx_strand_id
1 'polypeptide(L)'
;MHGVPFTVKDCVDTEGVVTTRGSKLFEDHVPETDATVVRRLKDAGGIFIAKSNMPEFALWWETDNLVYGRTENPWMIGRTPGGSSGGEAAAVASGMSPLGIGSDVGGSIREPANYCGIVGLKATHGRIPLTGHWPTPCFALCM
;
A
#
# COMPACT_ATOMS: atom_id res chain seq x y z
N MET A 1 -12.76 -14.88 0.02
CA MET A 1 -12.04 -14.14 -1.02
C MET A 1 -11.81 -14.94 -2.29
N HIS A 2 -12.29 -16.20 -2.41
CA HIS A 2 -12.08 -17.08 -3.55
C HIS A 2 -12.21 -16.39 -4.93
N GLY A 3 -11.06 -16.14 -5.56
CA GLY A 3 -10.96 -15.56 -6.91
C GLY A 3 -10.91 -14.02 -6.98
N VAL A 4 -10.97 -13.31 -5.85
CA VAL A 4 -10.94 -11.84 -5.84
C VAL A 4 -9.48 -11.35 -5.93
N PRO A 5 -9.11 -10.61 -6.98
CA PRO A 5 -7.78 -10.04 -7.08
C PRO A 5 -7.56 -8.91 -6.06
N PHE A 6 -6.34 -8.77 -5.56
CA PHE A 6 -5.97 -7.68 -4.66
C PHE A 6 -4.53 -7.22 -4.87
N THR A 7 -4.32 -5.94 -4.58
CA THR A 7 -3.02 -5.27 -4.59
C THR A 7 -2.54 -4.98 -3.18
N VAL A 8 -1.23 -4.85 -3.03
CA VAL A 8 -0.60 -4.62 -1.72
C VAL A 8 0.45 -3.51 -1.84
N LYS A 9 0.36 -2.50 -0.97
CA LYS A 9 1.33 -1.41 -0.90
C LYS A 9 2.75 -1.93 -0.69
N ASP A 10 3.71 -1.32 -1.37
CA ASP A 10 5.08 -1.81 -1.47
C ASP A 10 5.92 -1.77 -0.18
N CYS A 11 5.32 -1.42 0.96
CA CYS A 11 5.92 -1.54 2.29
C CYS A 11 5.30 -2.63 3.16
N VAL A 12 4.44 -3.47 2.58
CA VAL A 12 3.88 -4.66 3.25
C VAL A 12 4.51 -5.88 2.60
N ASP A 13 5.21 -6.68 3.38
CA ASP A 13 5.99 -7.81 2.91
C ASP A 13 5.10 -8.87 2.23
N THR A 14 5.61 -9.42 1.12
CA THR A 14 4.94 -10.45 0.33
C THR A 14 6.02 -11.47 -0.06
N GLU A 15 5.83 -12.72 0.33
CA GLU A 15 6.80 -13.80 0.13
C GLU A 15 7.15 -13.95 -1.35
N GLY A 16 8.45 -13.95 -1.65
CA GLY A 16 8.95 -14.16 -3.00
C GLY A 16 8.70 -13.02 -3.98
N VAL A 17 8.20 -11.86 -3.51
CA VAL A 17 7.89 -10.70 -4.34
C VAL A 17 8.67 -9.48 -3.83
N VAL A 18 9.39 -8.82 -4.74
CA VAL A 18 10.16 -7.60 -4.45
C VAL A 18 9.29 -6.59 -3.69
N THR A 19 9.83 -6.04 -2.60
CA THR A 19 9.15 -5.10 -1.70
C THR A 19 10.12 -3.95 -1.39
N THR A 20 10.06 -2.87 -2.19
CA THR A 20 11.10 -1.83 -2.21
C THR A 20 10.88 -0.72 -1.19
N ARG A 21 9.70 -0.67 -0.56
CA ARG A 21 9.32 0.41 0.37
C ARG A 21 9.47 1.80 -0.28
N GLY A 22 9.36 1.88 -1.61
CA GLY A 22 9.58 3.08 -2.40
C GLY A 22 11.02 3.62 -2.36
N SER A 23 12.01 2.80 -2.02
CA SER A 23 13.41 3.22 -1.83
C SER A 23 14.38 2.37 -2.65
N LYS A 24 15.39 3.02 -3.23
CA LYS A 24 16.52 2.32 -3.86
C LYS A 24 17.31 1.45 -2.89
N LEU A 25 17.25 1.74 -1.58
CA LEU A 25 17.91 0.93 -0.56
C LEU A 25 17.33 -0.49 -0.46
N PHE A 26 16.13 -0.72 -0.98
CA PHE A 26 15.44 -2.01 -0.95
C PHE A 26 15.00 -2.45 -2.35
N GLU A 27 15.59 -1.91 -3.42
CA GLU A 27 15.16 -2.22 -4.80
C GLU A 27 15.18 -3.72 -5.14
N ASP A 28 16.11 -4.46 -4.52
CA ASP A 28 16.25 -5.93 -4.67
C ASP A 28 15.75 -6.71 -3.44
N HIS A 29 15.03 -6.06 -2.51
CA HIS A 29 14.58 -6.73 -1.29
C HIS A 29 13.41 -7.67 -1.57
N VAL A 30 13.63 -8.98 -1.39
CA VAL A 30 12.61 -10.02 -1.49
C VAL A 30 12.34 -10.61 -0.11
N PRO A 31 11.15 -10.39 0.49
CA PRO A 31 10.80 -10.98 1.77
C PRO A 31 10.68 -12.51 1.70
N GLU A 32 11.13 -13.19 2.76
CA GLU A 32 11.03 -14.65 2.91
C GLU A 32 9.66 -15.11 3.40
N THR A 33 8.83 -14.20 3.92
CA THR A 33 7.50 -14.53 4.45
C THR A 33 6.49 -13.44 4.12
N ASP A 34 5.24 -13.84 3.96
CA ASP A 34 4.12 -12.91 3.83
C ASP A 34 3.87 -12.16 5.15
N ALA A 35 3.56 -10.87 5.03
CA ALA A 35 2.89 -10.14 6.11
C ALA A 35 1.59 -10.86 6.51
N THR A 36 1.23 -10.81 7.79
CA THR A 36 0.05 -11.54 8.31
C THR A 36 -1.24 -11.18 7.55
N VAL A 37 -1.39 -9.93 7.11
CA VAL A 37 -2.54 -9.49 6.31
C VAL A 37 -2.55 -10.11 4.92
N VAL A 38 -1.40 -10.22 4.26
CA VAL A 38 -1.26 -10.83 2.93
C VAL A 38 -1.56 -12.32 3.01
N ARG A 39 -0.97 -13.02 3.98
CA ARG A 39 -1.23 -14.44 4.22
C ARG A 39 -2.72 -14.71 4.44
N ARG A 40 -3.39 -13.92 5.30
CA ARG A 40 -4.84 -14.07 5.55
C ARG A 40 -5.70 -13.88 4.30
N LEU A 41 -5.32 -12.95 3.40
CA LEU A 41 -6.04 -12.74 2.15
C LEU A 41 -5.84 -13.91 1.18
N LYS A 42 -4.60 -14.40 1.04
CA LYS A 42 -4.27 -15.60 0.24
C LYS A 42 -5.00 -16.84 0.77
N ASP A 43 -4.95 -17.08 2.07
CA ASP A 43 -5.63 -18.21 2.75
C ASP A 43 -7.16 -18.15 2.58
N ALA A 44 -7.74 -16.95 2.48
CA ALA A 44 -9.16 -16.76 2.19
C ALA A 44 -9.52 -16.94 0.68
N GLY A 45 -8.55 -17.30 -0.15
CA GLY A 45 -8.68 -17.52 -1.59
C GLY A 45 -8.49 -16.27 -2.47
N GLY A 46 -7.95 -15.19 -1.91
CA GLY A 46 -7.63 -13.97 -2.68
C GLY A 46 -6.45 -14.18 -3.62
N ILE A 47 -6.45 -13.48 -4.75
CA ILE A 47 -5.38 -13.56 -5.75
C ILE A 47 -4.52 -12.29 -5.65
N PHE A 48 -3.31 -12.41 -5.12
CA PHE A 48 -2.35 -11.32 -5.15
C PHE A 48 -1.90 -11.07 -6.60
N ILE A 49 -2.03 -9.83 -7.08
CA ILE A 49 -1.72 -9.50 -8.49
C ILE A 49 -0.56 -8.52 -8.68
N ALA A 50 -0.32 -7.59 -7.74
CA ALA A 50 0.75 -6.61 -7.87
C ALA A 50 1.07 -5.90 -6.55
N LYS A 51 2.29 -5.34 -6.49
CA LYS A 51 2.67 -4.32 -5.52
C LYS A 51 2.26 -2.95 -6.03
N SER A 52 1.76 -2.08 -5.16
CA SER A 52 1.42 -0.71 -5.53
C SER A 52 2.44 0.31 -5.04
N ASN A 53 2.61 1.36 -5.84
CA ASN A 53 3.57 2.42 -5.59
C ASN A 53 3.23 3.25 -4.33
N MET A 54 4.26 3.86 -3.75
CA MET A 54 4.19 4.67 -2.54
C MET A 54 5.39 5.63 -2.49
N PRO A 55 5.35 6.77 -1.79
CA PRO A 55 6.56 7.53 -1.54
C PRO A 55 7.54 6.74 -0.70
N GLU A 56 8.81 7.10 -0.82
CA GLU A 56 9.90 6.49 -0.06
C GLU A 56 9.54 6.40 1.43
N PHE A 57 9.61 5.19 1.97
CA PHE A 57 9.37 4.86 3.38
C PHE A 57 7.98 5.19 3.92
N ALA A 58 7.02 5.45 3.04
CA ALA A 58 5.68 5.90 3.37
C ALA A 58 5.64 7.30 4.02
N LEU A 59 6.71 8.09 3.88
CA LEU A 59 6.94 9.36 4.59
C LEU A 59 6.63 10.59 3.74
N TRP A 60 5.59 10.55 2.91
CA TRP A 60 5.13 11.73 2.18
C TRP A 60 3.65 11.68 1.80
N TRP A 61 3.08 12.84 1.49
CA TRP A 61 1.67 13.03 1.11
C TRP A 61 1.43 12.92 -0.40
N GLU A 62 2.49 12.88 -1.21
CA GLU A 62 2.41 12.62 -2.64
C GLU A 62 3.13 11.31 -2.95
N THR A 63 2.60 10.55 -3.90
CA THR A 63 3.19 9.25 -4.27
C THR A 63 4.19 9.43 -5.40
N ASP A 64 5.45 9.60 -5.01
CA ASP A 64 6.61 9.70 -5.91
C ASP A 64 7.86 9.11 -5.24
N ASN A 65 8.69 8.43 -6.02
CA ASN A 65 9.97 7.89 -5.56
C ASN A 65 10.94 7.63 -6.73
N LEU A 66 12.19 7.31 -6.39
CA LEU A 66 13.26 7.07 -7.38
C LEU A 66 13.27 5.66 -8.00
N VAL A 67 12.43 4.75 -7.52
CA VAL A 67 12.36 3.35 -8.01
C VAL A 67 11.40 3.25 -9.19
N TYR A 68 10.18 3.77 -9.02
CA TYR A 68 9.07 3.65 -9.98
C TYR A 68 8.63 5.01 -10.55
N GLY A 69 9.05 6.12 -9.94
CA GLY A 69 8.58 7.46 -10.30
C GLY A 69 7.22 7.80 -9.68
N ARG A 70 6.63 8.87 -10.22
CA ARG A 70 5.40 9.46 -9.72
C ARG A 70 4.17 8.67 -10.16
N THR A 71 3.29 8.38 -9.20
CA THR A 71 1.91 7.95 -9.51
C THR A 71 1.06 9.19 -9.79
N GLU A 72 0.19 9.11 -10.80
CA GLU A 72 -0.75 10.16 -11.15
C GLU A 72 -2.18 9.82 -10.74
N ASN A 73 -2.98 10.86 -10.52
CA ASN A 73 -4.39 10.70 -10.21
C ASN A 73 -5.18 10.25 -11.45
N PRO A 74 -5.93 9.14 -11.41
CA PRO A 74 -6.65 8.63 -12.58
C PRO A 74 -7.78 9.56 -13.07
N TRP A 75 -8.27 10.47 -12.22
CA TRP A 75 -9.26 11.47 -12.62
C TRP A 75 -8.65 12.68 -13.32
N MET A 76 -7.35 12.94 -13.12
CA MET A 76 -6.64 14.06 -13.75
C MET A 76 -5.12 13.82 -13.75
N ILE A 77 -4.61 13.42 -14.93
CA ILE A 77 -3.18 13.28 -15.24
C ILE A 77 -2.43 14.56 -14.84
N GLY A 78 -1.21 14.41 -14.29
CA GLY A 78 -0.41 15.51 -13.75
C GLY A 78 -0.75 15.92 -12.30
N ARG A 79 -1.84 15.42 -11.71
CA ARG A 79 -2.16 15.63 -10.28
C ARG A 79 -1.77 14.45 -9.42
N THR A 80 -1.52 14.71 -8.14
CA THR A 80 -1.21 13.67 -7.15
C THR A 80 -2.46 12.83 -6.83
N PRO A 81 -2.32 11.50 -6.70
CA PRO A 81 -3.36 10.64 -6.15
C PRO A 81 -3.42 10.71 -4.60
N GLY A 82 -2.59 11.56 -3.97
CA GLY A 82 -2.35 11.58 -2.54
C GLY A 82 -1.29 10.57 -2.11
N GLY A 83 -1.09 10.44 -0.80
CA GLY A 83 -0.05 9.59 -0.24
C GLY A 83 -0.25 9.27 1.25
N SER A 84 0.46 8.28 1.77
CA SER A 84 1.48 7.49 1.09
C SER A 84 0.93 6.24 0.36
N SER A 85 -0.37 5.92 0.47
CA SER A 85 -0.96 4.78 -0.28
C SER A 85 -1.60 5.23 -1.60
N GLY A 86 -1.00 6.19 -2.30
CA GLY A 86 -1.56 6.73 -3.55
C GLY A 86 -1.53 5.75 -4.71
N GLY A 87 -0.56 4.84 -4.77
CA GLY A 87 -0.56 3.74 -5.75
C GLY A 87 -1.77 2.83 -5.58
N GLU A 88 -2.10 2.43 -4.35
CA GLU A 88 -3.31 1.64 -4.06
C GLU A 88 -4.57 2.41 -4.47
N ALA A 89 -4.67 3.69 -4.09
CA ALA A 89 -5.86 4.48 -4.38
C ALA A 89 -6.07 4.69 -5.88
N ALA A 90 -4.99 4.96 -6.63
CA ALA A 90 -5.03 5.09 -8.07
C ALA A 90 -5.38 3.75 -8.76
N ALA A 91 -4.81 2.63 -8.30
CA ALA A 91 -5.10 1.31 -8.84
C ALA A 91 -6.58 0.91 -8.66
N VAL A 92 -7.15 1.20 -7.48
CA VAL A 92 -8.57 0.92 -7.23
C VAL A 92 -9.48 1.88 -8.01
N ALA A 93 -9.19 3.18 -8.02
CA ALA A 93 -10.01 4.17 -8.72
C ALA A 93 -10.01 3.99 -10.25
N SER A 94 -8.91 3.51 -10.82
CA SER A 94 -8.81 3.19 -12.26
C SER A 94 -9.34 1.81 -12.63
N GLY A 95 -9.76 0.99 -11.66
CA GLY A 95 -10.27 -0.36 -11.90
C GLY A 95 -9.21 -1.42 -12.17
N MET A 96 -7.92 -1.15 -11.92
CA MET A 96 -6.85 -2.15 -12.02
C MET A 96 -6.96 -3.23 -10.94
N SER A 97 -7.51 -2.88 -9.77
CA SER A 97 -7.76 -3.80 -8.67
C SER A 97 -9.08 -3.46 -7.97
N PRO A 98 -9.92 -4.44 -7.58
CA PRO A 98 -11.16 -4.16 -6.87
C PRO A 98 -10.93 -3.78 -5.40
N LEU A 99 -9.78 -4.12 -4.82
CA LEU A 99 -9.38 -3.73 -3.47
C LEU A 99 -7.87 -3.77 -3.27
N GLY A 100 -7.43 -3.06 -2.24
CA GLY A 100 -6.02 -2.84 -1.96
C GLY A 100 -5.70 -2.84 -0.47
N ILE A 101 -4.47 -3.21 -0.12
CA ILE A 101 -3.95 -3.09 1.23
C ILE A 101 -2.98 -1.91 1.31
N GLY A 102 -3.39 -0.86 2.02
CA GLY A 102 -2.56 0.30 2.34
C GLY A 102 -2.11 0.33 3.80
N SER A 103 -1.43 1.41 4.18
CA SER A 103 -1.06 1.72 5.57
C SER A 103 -1.40 3.18 5.89
N ASP A 104 -1.80 3.46 7.14
CA ASP A 104 -2.26 4.78 7.57
C ASP A 104 -1.77 5.08 8.98
N VAL A 105 -0.75 5.95 9.07
CA VAL A 105 -0.26 6.52 10.32
C VAL A 105 -0.93 7.87 10.59
N GLY A 106 -0.87 8.78 9.62
CA GLY A 106 -1.41 10.14 9.74
C GLY A 106 -2.54 10.50 8.78
N GLY A 107 -2.99 9.58 7.94
CA GLY A 107 -3.92 9.87 6.83
C GLY A 107 -3.70 9.00 5.60
N SER A 108 -2.65 8.19 5.57
CA SER A 108 -2.13 7.60 4.34
C SER A 108 -3.00 6.54 3.66
N ILE A 109 -4.16 6.16 4.21
CA ILE A 109 -5.24 5.46 3.47
C ILE A 109 -6.35 6.45 3.11
N ARG A 110 -6.77 7.27 4.08
CA ARG A 110 -7.93 8.17 3.95
C ARG A 110 -7.72 9.34 2.99
N GLU A 111 -6.54 9.98 3.02
CA GLU A 111 -6.16 11.07 2.12
C GLU A 111 -6.13 10.61 0.65
N PRO A 112 -5.37 9.56 0.28
CA PRO A 112 -5.41 9.06 -1.10
C PRO A 112 -6.80 8.64 -1.56
N ALA A 113 -7.59 8.03 -0.67
CA ALA A 113 -8.95 7.64 -0.98
C ALA A 113 -9.84 8.85 -1.29
N ASN A 114 -9.71 9.94 -0.52
CA ASN A 114 -10.37 11.22 -0.80
C ASN A 114 -9.95 11.80 -2.17
N TYR A 115 -8.66 11.76 -2.49
CA TYR A 115 -8.12 12.34 -3.73
C TYR A 115 -8.54 11.54 -4.96
N CYS A 116 -8.64 10.21 -4.82
CA CYS A 116 -9.02 9.30 -5.89
C CYS A 116 -10.51 8.94 -5.89
N GLY A 117 -11.34 9.55 -5.03
CA GLY A 117 -12.79 9.34 -5.02
C GLY A 117 -13.24 7.91 -4.68
N ILE A 118 -12.50 7.21 -3.82
CA ILE A 118 -12.80 5.83 -3.39
C ILE A 118 -12.98 5.75 -1.86
N VAL A 119 -13.44 4.60 -1.38
CA VAL A 119 -13.52 4.33 0.05
C VAL A 119 -12.16 3.88 0.58
N GLY A 120 -11.72 4.50 1.68
CA GLY A 120 -10.53 4.08 2.43
C GLY A 120 -10.82 4.00 3.93
N LEU A 121 -10.51 2.86 4.56
CA LEU A 121 -10.76 2.62 5.98
C LEU A 121 -9.46 2.39 6.74
N LYS A 122 -9.20 3.24 7.73
CA LYS A 122 -8.20 2.96 8.78
C LYS A 122 -8.92 2.32 9.97
N ALA A 123 -8.65 1.04 10.21
CA ALA A 123 -9.19 0.32 11.37
C ALA A 123 -8.71 0.94 12.71
N THR A 124 -9.40 0.56 13.80
CA THR A 124 -8.90 0.80 15.15
C THR A 124 -7.48 0.26 15.29
N HIS A 125 -6.59 1.01 15.94
CA HIS A 125 -5.22 0.56 16.17
C HIS A 125 -5.21 -0.82 16.86
N GLY A 126 -4.32 -1.72 16.42
CA GLY A 126 -4.24 -3.10 16.90
C GLY A 126 -5.28 -4.07 16.33
N ARG A 127 -6.31 -3.60 15.61
CA ARG A 127 -7.31 -4.50 14.97
C ARG A 127 -6.70 -5.30 13.82
N ILE A 128 -5.87 -4.66 13.02
CA ILE A 128 -5.15 -5.27 11.90
C ILE A 128 -3.69 -5.44 12.31
N PRO A 129 -3.11 -6.66 12.21
CA PRO A 129 -1.74 -6.91 12.60
C PRO A 129 -0.75 -6.15 11.70
N LEU A 130 0.30 -5.61 12.30
CA LEU A 130 1.37 -4.87 11.61
C LEU A 130 2.59 -5.75 11.26
N THR A 131 2.50 -7.07 11.48
CA THR A 131 3.58 -8.01 11.13
C THR A 131 3.87 -7.95 9.64
N GLY A 132 5.13 -7.71 9.28
CA GLY A 132 5.56 -7.54 7.88
C GLY A 132 5.18 -6.18 7.28
N HIS A 133 4.73 -5.19 8.06
CA HIS A 133 4.59 -3.81 7.62
C HIS A 133 5.84 -3.01 8.01
N TRP A 134 6.36 -2.20 7.08
CA TRP A 134 7.52 -1.34 7.28
C TRP A 134 7.20 0.14 6.96
N PRO A 135 7.78 1.12 7.68
CA PRO A 135 8.52 0.95 8.92
C PRO A 135 7.61 0.39 10.00
N THR A 136 8.14 -0.49 10.86
CA THR A 136 7.40 -1.00 12.01
C THR A 136 7.02 0.19 12.88
N PRO A 137 5.73 0.54 13.01
CA PRO A 137 5.36 1.70 13.81
C PRO A 137 5.81 1.47 15.24
N CYS A 138 6.67 2.36 15.76
CA CYS A 138 7.01 2.32 17.18
C CYS A 138 5.72 2.62 17.96
N PHE A 139 5.41 1.84 18.99
CA PHE A 139 4.23 2.04 19.86
C PHE A 139 4.07 3.48 20.38
N ALA A 140 5.14 4.29 20.37
CA ALA A 140 5.17 5.67 20.85
C ALA A 140 4.71 6.75 19.83
N LEU A 141 4.56 6.44 18.54
CA LEU A 141 4.30 7.44 17.48
C LEU A 141 2.84 7.50 17.00
N CYS A 142 1.93 6.74 17.62
CA CYS A 142 0.49 6.72 17.32
C CYS A 142 -0.38 7.32 18.44
N MET A 143 0.13 8.33 19.16
CA MET A 143 -0.71 9.17 20.04
C MET A 143 -1.24 10.38 19.28
#